data_AF-A0AAV2ZZ62-F1
#
_entry.id   AF-A0AAV2ZZ62-F1
#
_cell.length_a   1.000
_cell.length_b   1.000
_cell.length_c   1.000
_cell.angle_alpha   90.00
_cell.angle_beta   90.00
_cell.angle_gamma   90.00
#
_symmetry.space_group_name_H-M   'P 1'
#
loop_
_entity.id
_entity.type
_entity.pdbx_description
1 polymer ?
#
loop_
_entity_poly.entity_id
_entity_poly.type
_entity_poly.pdbx_seq_one_letter_code
_entity_poly.pdbx_strand_id
1 'polypeptide(L)'
;MEWLESSASLIRSSILSDGFRRHMALGLACITLGGSLVREFWPLPDSYFNNKKNFLNIYFVKLSWGWTLSVLLPFIGLTNYIVTRSVPAVFRRISALLVGTIIWYACTNVFMYIENATGGCYVSEKQLENQTDHGDKRACIKSGGFWVGFDISGHSFLLPYCVLMILEEAAILRDERFRKHGMKPLIHILVVFLGFLTFIWTLMFFCTSIYFHTPLQKLFGTFFGILAWYVTYKWWYLRTLSPGLPPTSPGKINKKAK
;
A
#
# COMPACT_ATOMS: atom_id res chain seq x y z
N MET A 1 3.73 21.22 -22.47
CA MET A 1 3.93 19.80 -22.84
C MET A 1 5.30 19.28 -22.42
N GLU A 2 6.39 20.02 -22.64
CA GLU A 2 7.76 19.58 -22.30
C GLU A 2 7.98 19.23 -20.83
N TRP A 3 7.49 20.06 -19.89
CA TRP A 3 7.61 19.77 -18.45
C TRP A 3 7.00 18.41 -18.05
N LEU A 4 5.85 18.07 -18.63
CA LEU A 4 5.16 16.80 -18.38
C LEU A 4 5.99 15.63 -18.91
N GLU A 5 6.59 15.78 -20.08
CA GLU A 5 7.45 14.75 -20.65
C GLU A 5 8.72 14.53 -19.84
N SER A 6 9.39 15.62 -19.43
CA SER A 6 10.58 15.56 -18.58
C SER A 6 10.27 14.92 -17.23
N SER A 7 9.19 15.35 -16.57
CA SER A 7 8.77 14.82 -15.28
C SER A 7 8.39 13.33 -15.37
N ALA A 8 7.58 12.95 -16.36
CA ALA A 8 7.20 11.56 -16.58
C ALA A 8 8.42 10.69 -16.92
N SER A 9 9.39 11.21 -17.68
CA SER A 9 10.64 10.50 -18.00
C SER A 9 11.49 10.24 -16.76
N LEU A 10 11.69 11.25 -15.91
CA LEU A 10 12.43 11.12 -14.65
C LEU A 10 11.75 10.12 -13.70
N ILE A 11 10.44 10.27 -13.50
CA ILE A 11 9.64 9.37 -12.65
C ILE A 11 9.70 7.94 -13.18
N ARG A 12 9.52 7.75 -14.50
CA ARG A 12 9.62 6.44 -15.15
C ARG A 12 11.00 5.83 -14.94
N SER A 13 12.08 6.61 -15.11
CA SER A 13 13.44 6.13 -14.88
C SER A 13 13.65 5.66 -13.44
N SER A 14 13.17 6.44 -12.47
CA SER A 14 13.25 6.10 -11.04
C SER A 14 12.44 4.83 -10.70
N ILE A 15 11.16 4.77 -11.09
CA ILE A 15 10.27 3.63 -10.82
C ILE A 15 10.74 2.34 -11.53
N LEU A 16 11.38 2.47 -12.69
CA LEU A 16 11.94 1.34 -13.45
C LEU A 16 13.39 1.00 -13.06
N SER A 17 14.01 1.72 -12.12
CA SER A 17 15.34 1.35 -11.63
C SER A 17 15.28 -0.02 -10.94
N ASP A 18 16.09 -0.97 -11.43
CA ASP A 18 16.14 -2.34 -10.87
C ASP A 18 16.58 -2.32 -9.41
N GLY A 19 17.53 -1.45 -9.08
CA GLY A 19 17.98 -1.23 -7.71
C GLY A 19 16.84 -0.73 -6.82
N PHE A 20 16.11 0.29 -7.27
CA PHE A 20 15.00 0.85 -6.52
C PHE A 20 13.90 -0.17 -6.26
N ARG A 21 13.45 -0.89 -7.30
CA ARG A 21 12.40 -1.91 -7.17
C ARG A 21 12.81 -3.10 -6.30
N ARG A 22 14.05 -3.58 -6.46
CA ARG A 22 14.55 -4.73 -5.69
C ARG A 22 14.69 -4.40 -4.21
N HIS A 23 15.15 -3.20 -3.87
CA HIS A 23 15.42 -2.81 -2.50
C HIS A 23 14.27 -2.06 -1.83
N MET A 24 13.19 -1.70 -2.55
CA MET A 24 12.07 -0.95 -1.96
C MET A 24 11.47 -1.66 -0.74
N ALA A 25 11.18 -2.96 -0.82
CA ALA A 25 10.61 -3.70 0.31
C ALA A 25 11.53 -3.65 1.54
N LEU A 26 12.84 -3.80 1.33
CA LEU A 26 13.85 -3.66 2.40
C LEU A 26 13.89 -2.22 2.93
N GLY A 27 13.86 -1.22 2.06
CA GLY A 27 13.82 0.19 2.44
C GLY A 27 12.60 0.53 3.30
N LEU A 28 11.42 0.00 2.96
CA LEU A 28 10.21 0.15 3.76
C LEU A 28 10.35 -0.54 5.13
N ALA A 29 10.95 -1.73 5.18
CA ALA A 29 11.25 -2.39 6.46
C ALA A 29 12.22 -1.54 7.32
N CYS A 30 13.28 -0.99 6.71
CA CYS A 30 14.22 -0.10 7.38
C CYS A 30 13.55 1.20 7.86
N ILE A 31 12.60 1.77 7.10
CA ILE A 31 11.83 2.96 7.52
C ILE A 31 11.01 2.65 8.78
N THR A 32 10.35 1.49 8.85
CA THR A 32 9.59 1.12 10.05
C THR A 32 10.50 0.86 11.25
N LEU A 33 11.60 0.13 11.06
CA LEU A 33 12.56 -0.16 12.12
C LEU A 33 13.22 1.12 12.63
N GLY A 34 13.83 1.89 11.74
CA GLY A 34 14.51 3.15 12.06
C GLY A 34 13.57 4.18 12.67
N GLY A 35 12.38 4.39 12.09
CA GLY A 35 11.39 5.31 12.66
C GLY A 35 10.88 4.87 14.03
N SER A 36 10.78 3.56 14.28
CA SER A 36 10.42 3.04 15.61
C SER A 36 11.51 3.28 16.64
N LEU A 37 12.78 3.07 16.28
CA LEU A 37 13.92 3.39 17.15
C LEU A 37 13.98 4.89 17.44
N VAL A 38 13.81 5.75 16.41
CA VAL A 38 13.77 7.20 16.59
C VAL A 38 12.67 7.60 17.58
N ARG A 39 11.46 7.04 17.47
CA ARG A 39 10.37 7.32 18.42
C ARG A 39 10.73 6.92 19.86
N GLU A 40 11.44 5.82 20.03
CA GLU A 40 11.77 5.27 21.36
C GLU A 40 12.90 6.04 22.04
N PHE A 41 13.94 6.42 21.29
CA PHE A 41 15.09 7.16 21.83
C PHE A 41 14.92 8.68 21.78
N TRP A 42 14.15 9.19 20.82
CA TRP A 42 13.96 10.63 20.56
C TRP A 42 12.47 10.94 20.39
N PRO A 43 11.69 10.99 21.50
CA PRO A 43 10.30 11.40 21.43
C PRO A 43 10.21 12.82 20.85
N LEU A 44 9.77 12.92 19.59
CA LEU A 44 9.70 14.17 18.87
C LEU A 44 8.57 15.05 19.42
N PRO A 45 8.74 16.38 19.41
CA PRO A 45 7.69 17.31 19.80
C PRO A 45 6.49 17.21 18.83
N ASP A 46 5.34 17.68 19.31
CA ASP A 46 4.13 17.75 18.51
C ASP A 46 4.37 18.57 17.23
N SER A 47 3.97 18.00 16.11
CA SER A 47 4.10 18.61 14.79
C SER A 47 2.81 18.45 13.99
N TYR A 48 2.71 19.16 12.87
CA TYR A 48 1.61 19.00 11.91
C TYR A 48 1.36 17.52 11.56
N PHE A 49 2.41 16.73 11.42
CA PHE A 49 2.34 15.31 11.06
C PHE A 49 1.86 14.40 12.20
N ASN A 50 1.99 14.82 13.46
CA ASN A 50 1.43 14.09 14.61
C ASN A 50 -0.09 14.30 14.74
N ASN A 51 -0.63 15.41 14.21
CA ASN A 51 -2.06 15.66 14.30
C ASN A 51 -2.85 14.71 13.38
N LYS A 52 -3.56 13.73 13.96
CA LYS A 52 -4.41 12.78 13.20
C LYS A 52 -5.49 13.44 12.34
N LYS A 53 -5.82 14.72 12.58
CA LYS A 53 -6.80 15.51 11.81
C LYS A 53 -6.17 16.41 10.76
N ASN A 54 -4.87 16.26 10.48
CA ASN A 54 -4.22 17.02 9.41
C ASN A 54 -4.76 16.63 8.03
N PHE A 55 -4.62 17.54 7.06
CA PHE A 55 -5.16 17.40 5.71
C PHE A 55 -4.65 16.12 5.01
N LEU A 56 -3.36 15.82 5.11
CA LEU A 56 -2.76 14.65 4.49
C LEU A 56 -3.33 13.35 5.07
N ASN A 57 -3.52 13.28 6.39
CA ASN A 57 -4.06 12.07 7.01
C ASN A 57 -5.53 11.84 6.64
N ILE A 58 -6.36 12.90 6.66
CA ILE A 58 -7.80 12.79 6.38
C ILE A 58 -8.05 12.45 4.91
N TYR A 59 -7.43 13.19 3.97
CA TYR A 59 -7.78 13.08 2.56
C TYR A 59 -6.91 12.09 1.78
N PHE A 60 -5.66 11.89 2.17
CA PHE A 60 -4.78 10.94 1.48
C PHE A 60 -4.73 9.60 2.20
N VAL A 61 -4.25 9.56 3.44
CA VAL A 61 -3.95 8.28 4.09
C VAL A 61 -5.19 7.42 4.31
N LYS A 62 -6.28 7.99 4.85
CA LYS A 62 -7.54 7.26 5.06
C LYS A 62 -8.17 6.75 3.75
N LEU A 63 -7.94 7.45 2.64
CA LEU A 63 -8.46 7.09 1.32
C LEU A 63 -7.38 6.48 0.42
N SER A 64 -6.27 6.01 0.99
CA SER A 64 -5.08 5.61 0.23
C SER A 64 -5.33 4.49 -0.76
N TRP A 65 -6.14 3.50 -0.38
CA TRP A 65 -6.59 2.45 -1.29
C TRP A 65 -7.44 3.01 -2.44
N GLY A 66 -8.38 3.91 -2.15
CA GLY A 66 -9.23 4.55 -3.16
C GLY A 66 -8.45 5.34 -4.21
N TRP A 67 -7.46 6.14 -3.77
CA TRP A 67 -6.55 6.86 -4.67
C TRP A 67 -5.66 5.92 -5.49
N THR A 68 -5.18 4.84 -4.87
CA THR A 68 -4.36 3.83 -5.58
C THR A 68 -5.18 3.13 -6.66
N LEU A 69 -6.43 2.75 -6.35
CA LEU A 69 -7.36 2.17 -7.32
C LEU A 69 -7.70 3.14 -8.46
N SER A 70 -7.98 4.41 -8.15
CA SER A 70 -8.42 5.39 -9.15
C SER A 70 -7.36 5.67 -10.22
N VAL A 71 -6.07 5.58 -9.87
CA VAL A 71 -4.96 5.74 -10.82
C VAL A 71 -4.55 4.41 -11.46
N LEU A 72 -4.49 3.30 -10.70
CA LEU A 72 -4.08 2.00 -11.25
C LEU A 72 -5.11 1.42 -12.21
N LEU A 73 -6.41 1.60 -11.98
CA LEU A 73 -7.46 1.07 -12.87
C LEU A 73 -7.32 1.57 -14.33
N PRO A 74 -7.30 2.88 -14.61
CA PRO A 74 -7.09 3.37 -15.98
C PRO A 74 -5.68 3.07 -16.48
N PHE A 75 -4.66 3.10 -15.62
CA PHE A 75 -3.29 2.76 -16.01
C PHE A 75 -3.15 1.32 -16.50
N ILE A 76 -3.63 0.35 -15.72
CA ILE A 76 -3.61 -1.08 -16.07
C ILE A 76 -4.44 -1.31 -17.34
N GLY A 77 -5.66 -0.77 -17.39
CA GLY A 77 -6.55 -0.90 -18.54
C GLY A 77 -5.90 -0.42 -19.84
N LEU A 78 -5.37 0.80 -19.83
CA LEU A 78 -4.71 1.41 -20.99
C LEU A 78 -3.45 0.65 -21.41
N THR A 79 -2.53 0.44 -20.47
CA THR A 79 -1.20 -0.11 -20.78
C THR A 79 -1.27 -1.58 -21.21
N ASN A 80 -2.10 -2.39 -20.57
CA ASN A 80 -2.27 -3.79 -20.93
C ASN A 80 -3.00 -3.94 -22.26
N TYR A 81 -3.97 -3.06 -22.57
CA TYR A 81 -4.64 -3.10 -23.87
C TYR A 81 -3.69 -2.76 -25.02
N ILE A 82 -2.82 -1.76 -24.85
CA ILE A 82 -1.79 -1.39 -25.83
C ILE A 82 -0.89 -2.59 -26.17
N VAL A 83 -0.48 -3.36 -25.15
CA VAL A 83 0.46 -4.47 -25.28
C VAL A 83 -0.20 -5.75 -25.78
N THR A 84 -1.34 -6.13 -25.20
CA THR A 84 -1.98 -7.43 -25.46
C THR A 84 -2.99 -7.39 -26.58
N ARG A 85 -3.58 -6.22 -26.89
CA ARG A 85 -4.69 -6.05 -27.83
C ARG A 85 -5.88 -6.99 -27.55
N SER A 86 -6.04 -7.43 -26.30
CA SER A 86 -7.03 -8.43 -25.88
C SER A 86 -7.80 -7.96 -24.65
N VAL A 87 -9.11 -7.79 -24.81
CA VAL A 87 -10.01 -7.38 -23.72
C VAL A 87 -10.05 -8.41 -22.58
N PRO A 88 -10.15 -9.74 -22.84
CA PRO A 88 -10.04 -10.74 -21.78
C PRO A 88 -8.72 -10.69 -20.99
N ALA A 89 -7.60 -10.44 -21.67
CA ALA A 89 -6.30 -10.31 -21.00
C ALA A 89 -6.25 -9.09 -20.07
N VAL A 90 -6.88 -7.98 -20.48
CA VAL A 90 -7.01 -6.76 -19.66
C VAL A 90 -7.89 -7.01 -18.44
N PHE A 91 -9.06 -7.62 -18.59
CA PHE A 91 -9.93 -7.96 -17.45
C PHE A 91 -9.24 -8.89 -16.46
N ARG A 92 -8.51 -9.90 -16.98
CA ARG A 92 -7.68 -10.76 -16.13
C ARG A 92 -6.65 -9.96 -15.35
N ARG A 93 -5.97 -8.98 -15.96
CA ARG A 93 -5.03 -8.12 -15.23
C ARG A 93 -5.73 -7.22 -14.20
N ILE A 94 -6.84 -6.58 -14.57
CA ILE A 94 -7.62 -5.71 -13.67
C ILE A 94 -8.11 -6.50 -12.43
N SER A 95 -8.33 -7.81 -12.55
CA SER A 95 -8.67 -8.66 -11.39
C SER A 95 -7.59 -8.65 -10.28
N ALA A 96 -6.35 -8.22 -10.56
CA ALA A 96 -5.34 -7.97 -9.54
C ALA A 96 -5.74 -6.87 -8.54
N LEU A 97 -6.50 -5.87 -8.98
CA LEU A 97 -7.04 -4.81 -8.11
C LEU A 97 -8.19 -5.34 -7.24
N LEU A 98 -9.00 -6.26 -7.77
CA LEU A 98 -10.00 -6.98 -6.99
C LEU A 98 -9.33 -7.82 -5.90
N VAL A 99 -8.31 -8.60 -6.26
CA VAL A 99 -7.49 -9.35 -5.30
C VAL A 99 -6.90 -8.42 -4.24
N GLY A 100 -6.35 -7.28 -4.64
CA GLY A 100 -5.82 -6.30 -3.69
C GLY A 100 -6.87 -5.77 -2.71
N THR A 101 -8.08 -5.54 -3.18
CA THR A 101 -9.22 -5.11 -2.34
C THR A 101 -9.61 -6.19 -1.34
N ILE A 102 -9.66 -7.45 -1.78
CA ILE A 102 -9.95 -8.61 -0.92
C ILE A 102 -8.88 -8.76 0.16
N ILE A 103 -7.60 -8.65 -0.20
CA ILE A 103 -6.48 -8.73 0.75
C ILE A 103 -6.55 -7.60 1.78
N TRP A 104 -6.74 -6.36 1.34
CA TRP A 104 -6.90 -5.23 2.25
C TRP A 104 -8.06 -5.44 3.23
N TYR A 105 -9.22 -5.85 2.71
CA TYR A 105 -10.39 -6.14 3.54
C TYR A 105 -10.14 -7.28 4.52
N ALA A 106 -9.54 -8.39 4.06
CA ALA A 106 -9.23 -9.53 4.92
C ALA A 106 -8.23 -9.15 6.02
N CYS A 107 -7.11 -8.50 5.69
CA CYS A 107 -6.10 -8.08 6.67
C CYS A 107 -6.67 -7.12 7.70
N THR A 108 -7.47 -6.12 7.28
CA THR A 108 -8.09 -5.18 8.23
C THR A 108 -9.10 -5.87 9.16
N ASN A 109 -9.87 -6.85 8.68
CA ASN A 109 -10.72 -7.67 9.55
C ASN A 109 -9.91 -8.52 10.53
N VAL A 110 -8.79 -9.12 10.09
CA VAL A 110 -7.87 -9.84 10.98
C VAL A 110 -7.31 -8.90 12.06
N PHE A 111 -6.93 -7.67 11.71
CA PHE A 111 -6.42 -6.71 12.70
C PHE A 111 -7.49 -6.33 13.72
N MET A 112 -8.72 -6.07 13.28
CA MET A 112 -9.85 -5.81 14.18
C MET A 112 -10.14 -7.01 15.10
N TYR A 113 -10.06 -8.23 14.56
CA TYR A 113 -10.23 -9.44 15.36
C TYR A 113 -9.14 -9.58 16.43
N ILE A 114 -7.86 -9.38 16.06
CA ILE A 114 -6.74 -9.42 17.01
C ILE A 114 -6.90 -8.34 18.09
N GLU A 115 -7.30 -7.12 17.72
CA GLU A 115 -7.51 -6.04 18.69
C GLU A 115 -8.64 -6.38 19.68
N ASN A 116 -9.74 -6.97 19.19
CA ASN A 116 -10.84 -7.42 20.04
C ASN A 116 -10.43 -8.60 20.94
N ALA A 117 -9.63 -9.54 20.42
CA ALA A 117 -9.22 -10.71 21.18
C ALA A 117 -8.16 -10.41 22.25
N THR A 118 -7.32 -9.40 22.02
CA THR A 118 -6.22 -9.02 22.92
C THR A 118 -6.57 -7.86 23.85
N GLY A 119 -7.70 -7.19 23.61
CA GLY A 119 -8.06 -5.99 24.32
C GLY A 119 -9.03 -6.21 25.47
N GLY A 120 -9.12 -5.19 26.32
CA GLY A 120 -10.08 -5.12 27.41
C GLY A 120 -10.79 -3.77 27.44
N CYS A 121 -12.00 -3.78 27.99
CA CYS A 121 -12.78 -2.57 28.22
C CYS A 121 -12.50 -2.01 29.62
N TYR A 122 -12.16 -0.72 29.68
CA TYR A 122 -11.97 0.00 30.92
C TYR A 122 -13.04 1.08 31.04
N VAL A 123 -13.77 1.09 32.16
CA VAL A 123 -14.85 2.04 32.44
C VAL A 123 -14.54 2.72 33.78
N SER A 124 -15.00 3.97 33.97
CA SER A 124 -14.82 4.71 35.23
C SER A 124 -15.52 3.99 36.40
N GLU A 125 -14.94 4.06 37.61
CA GLU A 125 -15.44 3.38 38.83
C GLU A 125 -16.93 3.62 39.10
N LYS A 126 -17.48 4.79 38.70
CA LYS A 126 -18.89 5.14 38.87
C LYS A 126 -19.87 4.33 38.01
N GLN A 127 -19.39 3.55 37.05
CA GLN A 127 -20.20 2.70 36.16
C GLN A 127 -20.02 1.19 36.42
N LEU A 128 -19.25 0.82 37.45
CA LEU A 128 -18.90 -0.56 37.78
C LEU A 128 -20.09 -1.39 38.30
N GLU A 129 -21.19 -0.74 38.70
CA GLU A 129 -22.36 -1.40 39.31
C GLU A 129 -23.20 -2.23 38.30
N ASN A 130 -23.00 -2.04 36.98
CA ASN A 130 -23.67 -2.81 35.91
C ASN A 130 -22.63 -3.48 34.97
N GLN A 131 -21.70 -4.22 35.58
CA GLN A 131 -20.59 -4.89 34.90
C GLN A 131 -21.10 -5.98 33.94
N THR A 132 -21.40 -5.58 32.71
CA THR A 132 -21.51 -6.52 31.58
C THR A 132 -20.13 -6.59 30.94
N ASP A 133 -19.57 -7.80 30.87
CA ASP A 133 -18.34 -8.08 30.14
C ASP A 133 -18.57 -7.68 28.67
N HIS A 134 -18.13 -6.47 28.31
CA HIS A 134 -18.29 -5.93 26.96
C HIS A 134 -17.33 -6.69 26.05
N GLY A 135 -17.78 -7.85 25.55
CA GLY A 135 -16.96 -8.78 24.77
C GLY A 135 -16.43 -8.26 23.44
N ASP A 136 -16.74 -7.01 23.04
CA ASP A 136 -16.12 -6.35 21.90
C ASP A 136 -15.86 -4.84 22.10
N LYS A 137 -14.90 -4.31 21.33
CA LYS A 137 -14.51 -2.89 21.36
C LYS A 137 -15.66 -1.93 21.09
N ARG A 138 -16.61 -2.32 20.22
CA ARG A 138 -17.73 -1.46 19.83
C ARG A 138 -18.71 -1.27 20.98
N ALA A 139 -19.08 -2.33 21.69
CA ALA A 139 -19.93 -2.26 22.87
C ALA A 139 -19.27 -1.41 23.97
N CYS A 140 -17.97 -1.62 24.21
CA CYS A 140 -17.20 -0.86 25.19
C CYS A 140 -17.22 0.66 24.93
N ILE A 141 -16.94 1.08 23.69
CA ILE A 141 -16.92 2.51 23.35
C ILE A 141 -18.34 3.09 23.44
N LYS A 142 -19.36 2.32 23.06
CA LYS A 142 -20.77 2.74 23.13
C LYS A 142 -21.24 2.97 24.56
N SER A 143 -20.71 2.22 25.54
CA SER A 143 -21.02 2.41 26.96
C SER A 143 -20.21 3.53 27.62
N GLY A 144 -19.39 4.25 26.86
CA GLY A 144 -18.53 5.33 27.36
C GLY A 144 -17.20 4.84 27.95
N GLY A 145 -16.88 3.55 27.80
CA GLY A 145 -15.59 2.98 28.17
C GLY A 145 -14.49 3.29 27.14
N PHE A 146 -13.25 3.06 27.54
CA PHE A 146 -12.09 3.10 26.67
C PHE A 146 -11.53 1.69 26.47
N TRP A 147 -11.23 1.35 25.21
CA TRP A 147 -10.67 0.05 24.84
C TRP A 147 -9.15 0.13 24.76
N VAL A 148 -8.45 -0.80 25.41
CA VAL A 148 -7.00 -0.94 25.30
C VAL A 148 -6.70 -2.36 24.81
N GLY A 149 -6.14 -2.47 23.61
CA GLY A 149 -5.78 -3.74 22.99
C GLY A 149 -4.64 -3.59 21.99
N PHE A 150 -4.21 -4.71 21.42
CA PHE A 150 -3.13 -4.70 20.43
C PHE A 150 -3.65 -4.27 19.05
N ASP A 151 -3.63 -2.97 18.79
CA ASP A 151 -4.08 -2.35 17.53
C ASP A 151 -2.94 -2.33 16.48
N ILE A 152 -2.91 -3.34 15.61
CA ILE A 152 -1.95 -3.41 14.49
C ILE A 152 -2.19 -2.22 13.56
N SER A 153 -1.11 -1.49 13.23
CA SER A 153 -1.26 -0.28 12.44
C SER A 153 -1.67 -0.57 10.99
N GLY A 154 -2.94 -0.30 10.67
CA GLY A 154 -3.47 -0.43 9.31
C GLY A 154 -2.76 0.47 8.28
N HIS A 155 -2.26 1.64 8.69
CA HIS A 155 -1.48 2.53 7.81
C HIS A 155 -0.09 1.95 7.53
N SER A 156 0.56 1.35 8.54
CA SER A 156 1.83 0.64 8.35
C SER A 156 1.69 -0.61 7.49
N PHE A 157 0.47 -1.12 7.29
CA PHE A 157 0.14 -2.16 6.32
C PHE A 157 -0.14 -1.61 4.91
N LEU A 158 -1.13 -0.71 4.80
CA LEU A 158 -1.71 -0.34 3.52
C LEU A 158 -0.78 0.53 2.67
N LEU A 159 -0.07 1.48 3.28
CA LEU A 159 0.83 2.38 2.54
C LEU A 159 1.99 1.65 1.84
N PRO A 160 2.79 0.80 2.52
CA PRO A 160 3.84 0.04 1.84
C PRO A 160 3.28 -0.95 0.83
N TYR A 161 2.11 -1.56 1.10
CA TYR A 161 1.45 -2.44 0.15
C TYR A 161 1.09 -1.72 -1.15
N CYS A 162 0.50 -0.52 -1.07
CA CYS A 162 0.20 0.32 -2.23
C CYS A 162 1.46 0.72 -3.01
N VAL A 163 2.54 1.12 -2.32
CA VAL A 163 3.82 1.46 -2.97
C VAL A 163 4.35 0.28 -3.78
N LEU A 164 4.43 -0.90 -3.16
CA LEU A 164 4.97 -2.09 -3.83
C LEU A 164 4.08 -2.52 -5.01
N MET A 165 2.76 -2.44 -4.86
CA MET A 165 1.81 -2.71 -5.95
C MET A 165 2.00 -1.76 -7.14
N ILE A 166 2.11 -0.45 -6.89
CA ILE A 166 2.35 0.55 -7.93
C ILE A 166 3.65 0.26 -8.69
N LEU A 167 4.73 -0.05 -7.96
CA LEU A 167 6.00 -0.39 -8.58
C LEU A 167 5.86 -1.63 -9.48
N GLU A 168 5.18 -2.68 -9.02
CA GLU A 168 5.00 -3.88 -9.83
C GLU A 168 4.22 -3.61 -11.10
N GLU A 169 3.06 -2.97 -11.02
CA GLU A 169 2.25 -2.63 -12.20
C GLU A 169 3.00 -1.73 -13.20
N ALA A 170 3.84 -0.83 -12.69
CA ALA A 170 4.63 0.06 -13.53
C ALA A 170 5.72 -0.65 -14.37
N ALA A 171 6.05 -1.93 -14.11
CA ALA A 171 7.05 -2.66 -14.91
C ALA A 171 6.70 -2.76 -16.39
N ILE A 172 5.40 -2.73 -16.73
CA ILE A 172 4.95 -2.75 -18.12
C ILE A 172 5.59 -1.63 -18.93
N LEU A 173 5.89 -0.48 -18.30
CA LEU A 173 6.56 0.67 -18.92
C LEU A 173 8.00 0.39 -19.38
N ARG A 174 8.55 -0.82 -19.25
CA ARG A 174 9.78 -1.17 -19.96
C ARG A 174 9.55 -1.40 -21.46
N ASP A 175 8.31 -1.65 -21.85
CA ASP A 175 7.96 -1.92 -23.24
C ASP A 175 8.16 -0.69 -24.13
N GLU A 176 8.81 -0.90 -25.27
CA GLU A 176 9.14 0.18 -26.21
C GLU A 176 7.91 0.76 -26.90
N ARG A 177 6.81 -0.01 -27.00
CA ARG A 177 5.56 0.45 -27.64
C ARG A 177 5.05 1.74 -27.03
N PHE A 178 5.24 1.94 -25.73
CA PHE A 178 4.79 3.16 -25.05
C PHE A 178 5.54 4.42 -25.48
N ARG A 179 6.76 4.31 -26.02
CA ARG A 179 7.51 5.48 -26.51
C ARG A 179 6.94 6.02 -27.83
N LYS A 180 6.42 5.12 -28.67
CA LYS A 180 5.94 5.44 -30.03
C LYS A 180 4.41 5.53 -30.14
N HIS A 181 3.67 5.25 -29.05
CA HIS A 181 2.21 5.23 -29.09
C HIS A 181 1.59 6.63 -29.10
N GLY A 182 0.53 6.83 -29.88
CA GLY A 182 -0.21 8.11 -29.93
C GLY A 182 -0.90 8.52 -28.62
N MET A 183 -0.99 7.61 -27.63
CA MET A 183 -1.58 7.89 -26.30
C MET A 183 -0.51 8.23 -25.24
N LYS A 184 0.72 8.53 -25.68
CA LYS A 184 1.84 8.93 -24.82
C LYS A 184 1.49 10.04 -23.82
N PRO A 185 0.74 11.11 -24.17
CA PRO A 185 0.38 12.16 -23.20
C PRO A 185 -0.42 11.62 -22.02
N LEU A 186 -1.42 10.77 -22.27
CA LEU A 186 -2.24 10.16 -21.22
C LEU A 186 -1.41 9.22 -20.33
N ILE A 187 -0.53 8.43 -20.92
CA ILE A 187 0.39 7.56 -20.17
C ILE A 187 1.30 8.40 -19.27
N HIS A 188 1.84 9.51 -19.76
CA HIS A 188 2.69 10.40 -18.98
C HIS A 188 1.95 11.01 -17.79
N ILE A 189 0.70 11.45 -17.99
CA ILE A 189 -0.16 11.95 -16.91
C ILE A 189 -0.32 10.86 -15.83
N LEU A 190 -0.68 9.64 -16.22
CA LEU A 190 -0.85 8.52 -15.28
C LEU A 190 0.46 8.17 -14.55
N VAL A 191 1.60 8.20 -15.26
CA VAL A 191 2.93 7.96 -14.65
C VAL A 191 3.26 9.02 -13.61
N VAL A 192 2.98 10.30 -13.89
CA VAL A 192 3.19 11.38 -12.92
C VAL A 192 2.32 11.17 -11.69
N PHE A 193 1.04 10.80 -11.86
CA PHE A 193 0.16 10.48 -10.73
C PHE A 193 0.64 9.27 -9.93
N LEU A 194 1.09 8.18 -10.58
CA LEU A 194 1.66 7.02 -9.88
C LEU A 194 2.93 7.39 -9.11
N GLY A 195 3.80 8.24 -9.68
CA GLY A 195 4.98 8.76 -9.00
C GLY A 195 4.63 9.60 -7.78
N PHE A 196 3.65 10.50 -7.93
CA PHE A 196 3.13 11.31 -6.83
C PHE A 196 2.54 10.44 -5.70
N LEU A 197 1.72 9.43 -6.04
CA LEU A 197 1.17 8.49 -5.07
C LEU A 197 2.29 7.71 -4.35
N THR A 198 3.26 7.19 -5.10
CA THR A 198 4.42 6.48 -4.53
C THR A 198 5.18 7.36 -3.52
N PHE A 199 5.41 8.62 -3.88
CA PHE A 199 6.08 9.59 -3.01
C PHE A 199 5.26 9.88 -1.74
N ILE A 200 3.99 10.24 -1.87
CA ILE A 200 3.16 10.61 -0.71
C ILE A 200 2.93 9.42 0.23
N TRP A 201 2.78 8.20 -0.30
CA TRP A 201 2.67 6.99 0.54
C TRP A 201 3.95 6.70 1.30
N THR A 202 5.12 6.86 0.67
CA THR A 202 6.40 6.68 1.34
C THR A 202 6.61 7.75 2.43
N LEU A 203 6.27 9.00 2.14
CA LEU A 203 6.34 10.10 3.11
C LEU A 203 5.40 9.86 4.30
N MET A 204 4.13 9.55 4.04
CA MET A 204 3.16 9.31 5.11
C MET A 204 3.47 8.05 5.91
N PHE A 205 4.07 7.04 5.29
CA PHE A 205 4.55 5.85 5.98
C PHE A 205 5.73 6.17 6.91
N PHE A 206 6.68 7.01 6.46
CA PHE A 206 7.76 7.52 7.30
C PHE A 206 7.22 8.36 8.48
N CYS A 207 6.27 9.27 8.25
CA CYS A 207 5.62 9.99 9.34
C CYS A 207 4.91 9.02 10.30
N THR A 208 4.27 7.97 9.78
CA THR A 208 3.61 6.94 10.59
C THR A 208 4.61 6.16 11.44
N SER A 209 5.78 5.84 10.89
CA SER A 209 6.80 5.09 11.63
C SER A 209 7.36 5.88 12.82
N ILE A 210 7.36 7.21 12.76
CA ILE A 210 7.90 8.07 13.83
C ILE A 210 6.82 8.51 14.83
N TYR A 211 5.62 8.90 14.38
CA TYR A 211 4.63 9.56 15.25
C TYR A 211 3.54 8.65 15.80
N PHE A 212 3.19 7.53 15.14
CA PHE A 212 2.01 6.73 15.51
C PHE A 212 2.35 5.29 15.93
N HIS A 213 1.48 4.69 16.74
CA HIS A 213 1.55 3.31 17.26
C HIS A 213 2.83 2.91 18.03
N THR A 214 2.78 1.78 18.74
CA THR A 214 3.98 1.18 19.34
C THR A 214 4.85 0.52 18.26
N PRO A 215 6.16 0.30 18.51
CA PRO A 215 7.06 -0.37 17.56
C PRO A 215 6.50 -1.69 17.01
N LEU A 216 6.02 -2.58 17.89
CA LEU A 216 5.49 -3.88 17.49
C LEU A 216 4.26 -3.74 16.58
N GLN A 217 3.30 -2.89 16.93
CA GLN A 217 2.10 -2.67 16.12
C GLN A 217 2.42 -2.21 14.69
N LYS A 218 3.44 -1.36 14.53
CA LYS A 218 3.92 -0.92 13.21
C LYS A 218 4.64 -2.04 12.46
N LEU A 219 5.51 -2.79 13.14
CA LEU A 219 6.27 -3.89 12.55
C LEU A 219 5.34 -4.98 12.01
N PHE A 220 4.32 -5.38 12.77
CA PHE A 220 3.31 -6.32 12.29
C PHE A 220 2.58 -5.76 11.07
N GLY A 221 2.12 -4.50 11.12
CA GLY A 221 1.48 -3.86 9.97
C GLY A 221 2.35 -3.91 8.70
N THR A 222 3.61 -3.48 8.80
CA THR A 222 4.57 -3.50 7.68
C THR A 222 4.86 -4.91 7.18
N PHE A 223 5.01 -5.87 8.11
CA PHE A 223 5.19 -7.27 7.76
C PHE A 223 4.03 -7.80 6.92
N PHE A 224 2.77 -7.57 7.34
CA PHE A 224 1.60 -7.97 6.57
C PHE A 224 1.55 -7.31 5.18
N GLY A 225 1.98 -6.05 5.07
CA GLY A 225 2.00 -5.33 3.79
C GLY A 225 3.00 -5.91 2.80
N ILE A 226 4.23 -6.18 3.27
CA ILE A 226 5.27 -6.82 2.46
C ILE A 226 4.90 -8.27 2.13
N LEU A 227 4.36 -9.00 3.10
CA LEU A 227 3.91 -10.38 2.90
C LEU A 227 2.82 -10.48 1.85
N ALA A 228 1.80 -9.62 1.92
CA ALA A 228 0.72 -9.55 0.94
C ALA A 228 1.24 -9.32 -0.49
N TRP A 229 2.18 -8.37 -0.65
CA TRP A 229 2.84 -8.13 -1.93
C TRP A 229 3.67 -9.34 -2.39
N TYR A 230 4.44 -9.96 -1.49
CA TYR A 230 5.29 -11.09 -1.84
C TYR A 230 4.45 -12.30 -2.29
N VAL A 231 3.43 -12.66 -1.51
CA VAL A 231 2.52 -13.78 -1.81
C VAL A 231 1.83 -13.57 -3.16
N THR A 232 1.40 -12.34 -3.46
CA THR A 232 0.76 -12.03 -4.74
C THR A 232 1.78 -11.98 -5.87
N TYR A 233 2.66 -10.98 -5.91
CA TYR A 233 3.51 -10.67 -7.05
C TYR A 233 4.73 -11.58 -7.21
N LYS A 234 5.25 -12.16 -6.12
CA LYS A 234 6.46 -13.01 -6.18
C LYS A 234 6.15 -14.50 -6.18
N TRP A 235 4.91 -14.90 -5.90
CA TRP A 235 4.55 -16.32 -5.82
C TRP A 235 3.28 -16.68 -6.58
N TRP A 236 2.11 -16.14 -6.22
CA TRP A 236 0.84 -16.57 -6.80
C TRP A 236 0.63 -16.08 -8.23
N TYR A 237 0.97 -14.82 -8.54
CA TYR A 237 0.80 -14.23 -9.88
C TYR A 237 1.70 -14.85 -10.95
N LEU A 238 2.63 -15.73 -10.56
CA LEU A 238 3.42 -16.56 -11.46
C LEU A 238 2.67 -17.83 -11.92
N ARG A 239 1.54 -18.17 -11.30
CA ARG A 239 0.72 -19.36 -11.61
C ARG A 239 -0.34 -19.04 -12.66
N THR A 240 -0.81 -20.07 -13.35
CA THR A 240 -1.81 -19.98 -14.44
C THR A 240 -3.18 -19.50 -13.95
N LEU A 241 -3.62 -19.95 -12.79
CA LEU A 241 -4.86 -19.53 -12.12
C LEU A 241 -4.61 -18.29 -11.24
N SER A 242 -4.23 -17.19 -11.87
CA SER A 242 -4.00 -15.91 -11.20
C SER A 242 -4.26 -14.73 -12.16
N PRO A 243 -4.32 -13.48 -11.66
CA PRO A 243 -4.30 -12.28 -12.49
C PRO A 243 -3.06 -12.16 -13.42
N GLY A 244 -2.01 -12.96 -13.18
CA GLY A 244 -0.74 -12.93 -13.89
C GLY A 244 0.19 -11.82 -13.42
N LEU A 245 1.33 -11.64 -14.07
CA LEU A 245 2.17 -10.45 -13.94
C LEU A 245 1.89 -9.45 -15.08
N PRO A 246 2.23 -8.16 -14.92
CA PRO A 246 2.22 -7.22 -16.02
C PRO A 246 3.07 -7.77 -17.19
N PRO A 247 2.54 -7.75 -18.43
CA PRO A 247 3.25 -8.29 -19.58
C PRO A 247 4.53 -7.48 -19.80
N THR A 248 5.66 -8.16 -19.77
CA THR A 248 6.93 -7.58 -20.21
C THR A 248 7.14 -7.90 -21.68
N SER A 249 7.77 -7.00 -22.44
CA SER A 249 8.16 -7.30 -23.82
C SER A 249 8.96 -8.61 -23.87
N PRO A 250 8.84 -9.42 -24.93
CA PRO A 250 9.62 -10.64 -25.10
C PRO A 250 11.10 -10.29 -25.37
N GLY A 251 11.80 -9.85 -24.32
CA GLY A 251 13.24 -9.67 -24.28
C GLY A 251 13.84 -10.77 -23.44
N LYS A 252 14.29 -11.84 -24.10
CA LYS A 252 15.08 -12.95 -23.53
C LYS A 252 14.49 -13.56 -22.25
N ILE A 253 13.41 -14.33 -22.40
CA ILE A 253 13.22 -15.48 -21.50
C ILE A 253 14.43 -16.38 -21.73
N ASN A 254 15.40 -16.32 -20.83
CA ASN A 254 16.40 -17.37 -20.71
C ASN A 254 15.63 -18.67 -20.53
N LYS A 255 15.64 -19.50 -21.58
CA LYS A 255 15.29 -20.91 -21.53
C LYS A 255 16.25 -21.61 -20.57
N LYS A 256 15.99 -21.52 -19.26
CA LYS A 256 16.56 -22.41 -18.25
C LYS A 256 15.51 -22.70 -17.18
N ALA A 257 14.59 -23.58 -17.57
CA ALA A 257 13.90 -24.49 -16.68
C ALA A 257 13.48 -25.69 -17.53
N LYS A 258 14.46 -26.56 -17.77
CA LYS A 258 14.24 -28.00 -17.92
C LYS A 258 14.69 -28.62 -16.60
#